data_AF-A0A2W6E7E9-F1
#
_entry.id   AF-A0A2W6E7E9-F1
#
_cell.length_a   1.000
_cell.length_b   1.000
_cell.length_c   1.000
_cell.angle_alpha   90.00
_cell.angle_beta   90.00
_cell.angle_gamma   90.00
#
_symmetry.space_group_name_H-M   'P 1'
#
loop_
_entity.id
_entity.type
_entity.pdbx_description
1 polymer ?
#
loop_
_entity_poly.entity_id
_entity_poly.type
_entity_poly.pdbx_seq_one_letter_code
_entity_poly.pdbx_strand_id
1 'polypeptide(L)'
;MCPHTPLCPDARALDREAARTVVSHPEQGWSLLCNGIVVFEDTGELLPGGDTVAPHRPTDVSANTNIIPAARHPAAQIAAPAEPAA
;
A
#
# COMPACT_ATOMS: atom_id res chain seq x y z
N MET A 1 -26.16 -7.06 -2.01
CA MET A 1 -26.51 -7.37 -3.40
C MET A 1 -27.04 -6.09 -4.03
N CYS A 2 -26.36 -5.54 -5.04
CA CYS A 2 -26.81 -4.33 -5.73
C CYS A 2 -27.93 -4.64 -6.74
N PRO A 3 -28.89 -3.73 -6.97
CA PRO A 3 -30.06 -3.98 -7.83
C PRO A 3 -29.81 -3.73 -9.33
N HIS A 4 -28.55 -3.67 -9.76
CA HIS A 4 -28.18 -3.31 -11.14
C HIS A 4 -28.35 -4.49 -12.11
N THR A 5 -28.77 -4.19 -13.33
CA THR A 5 -28.82 -5.14 -14.46
C THR A 5 -27.98 -4.60 -15.61
N PRO A 6 -26.90 -5.29 -16.05
CA PRO A 6 -26.37 -6.54 -15.50
C PRO A 6 -25.87 -6.38 -14.05
N LEU A 7 -25.81 -7.50 -13.31
CA LEU A 7 -25.32 -7.53 -11.94
C LEU A 7 -23.88 -7.02 -11.89
N CYS A 8 -23.56 -6.18 -10.91
CA CYS A 8 -22.19 -5.72 -10.74
C CYS A 8 -21.30 -6.84 -10.19
N PRO A 9 -20.01 -6.84 -10.56
CA PRO A 9 -19.06 -7.82 -10.06
C PRO A 9 -18.86 -7.71 -8.54
N ASP A 10 -18.49 -8.83 -7.93
CA ASP A 10 -18.11 -8.89 -6.52
C ASP A 10 -16.86 -8.04 -6.24
N ALA A 11 -16.73 -7.53 -5.02
CA ALA A 11 -15.57 -6.72 -4.64
C ALA A 11 -14.22 -7.47 -4.71
N ARG A 12 -14.23 -8.81 -4.73
CA ARG A 12 -13.03 -9.63 -4.90
C ARG A 12 -12.82 -10.13 -6.32
N ALA A 13 -13.73 -9.84 -7.25
CA ALA A 13 -13.55 -10.18 -8.65
C ALA A 13 -12.34 -9.45 -9.27
N LEU A 14 -11.85 -9.93 -10.41
CA LEU A 14 -10.76 -9.27 -11.12
C LEU A 14 -11.23 -7.97 -11.78
N ASP A 15 -12.46 -7.96 -12.28
CA ASP A 15 -13.15 -6.85 -12.93
C ASP A 15 -13.98 -6.00 -11.95
N ARG A 16 -13.61 -6.00 -10.66
CA ARG A 16 -14.38 -5.35 -9.57
C ARG A 16 -14.66 -3.85 -9.81
N GLU A 17 -13.80 -3.17 -10.55
CA GLU A 17 -13.92 -1.76 -10.94
C GLU A 17 -15.07 -1.49 -11.92
N ALA A 18 -15.61 -2.52 -12.58
CA ALA A 18 -16.76 -2.39 -13.48
C ALA A 18 -18.10 -2.20 -12.72
N ALA A 19 -18.09 -2.24 -11.39
CA ALA A 19 -19.26 -1.92 -10.58
C ALA A 19 -19.68 -0.44 -10.74
N ARG A 20 -20.98 -0.16 -10.58
CA ARG A 20 -21.51 1.19 -10.78
C ARG A 20 -21.13 2.13 -9.62
N THR A 21 -20.68 3.33 -9.96
CA THR A 21 -20.52 4.44 -9.01
C THR A 21 -21.86 4.83 -8.40
N VAL A 22 -21.92 4.87 -7.07
CA VAL A 22 -23.10 5.31 -6.30
C VAL A 22 -22.86 6.61 -5.55
N VAL A 23 -21.60 6.95 -5.32
CA VAL A 23 -21.18 8.24 -4.76
C VAL A 23 -19.92 8.70 -5.50
N SER A 24 -19.86 9.97 -5.87
CA SER A 24 -18.67 10.56 -6.50
C SER A 24 -18.29 11.84 -5.76
N HIS A 25 -17.00 11.97 -5.42
CA HIS A 25 -16.41 13.14 -4.77
C HIS A 25 -15.11 13.52 -5.50
N PRO A 26 -15.20 14.09 -6.71
CA PRO A 26 -14.02 14.48 -7.49
C PRO A 26 -13.17 15.52 -6.76
N GLU A 27 -13.76 16.38 -5.93
CA GLU A 27 -13.03 17.37 -5.12
C GLU A 27 -12.12 16.72 -4.06
N GLN A 28 -12.39 15.47 -3.69
CA GLN A 28 -11.60 14.68 -2.75
C GLN A 28 -10.83 13.54 -3.44
N GLY A 29 -10.99 13.39 -4.76
CA GLY A 29 -10.29 12.40 -5.56
C GLY A 29 -10.75 10.95 -5.37
N TRP A 30 -12.03 10.72 -5.02
CA TRP A 30 -12.55 9.37 -4.85
C TRP A 30 -14.00 9.18 -5.29
N SER A 31 -14.37 7.93 -5.57
CA SER A 31 -15.74 7.50 -5.83
C SER A 31 -16.04 6.17 -5.12
N LEU A 32 -17.25 6.00 -4.59
CA LEU A 32 -17.72 4.75 -3.99
C LEU A 32 -18.53 3.97 -5.03
N LEU A 33 -18.16 2.70 -5.22
CA LEU A 33 -18.87 1.75 -6.06
C LEU A 33 -19.91 0.98 -5.25
N CYS A 34 -20.96 0.52 -5.92
CA CYS A 34 -22.07 -0.21 -5.29
C CYS A 34 -21.70 -1.57 -4.67
N ASN A 35 -20.54 -2.13 -5.02
CA ASN A 35 -19.96 -3.33 -4.39
C ASN A 35 -19.13 -3.01 -3.13
N GLY A 36 -19.07 -1.73 -2.72
CA GLY A 36 -18.41 -1.28 -1.50
C GLY A 36 -16.93 -0.92 -1.68
N ILE A 37 -16.43 -0.88 -2.91
CA ILE A 37 -15.07 -0.42 -3.21
C ILE A 37 -15.03 1.09 -3.30
N VAL A 38 -14.02 1.70 -2.67
CA VAL A 38 -13.66 3.10 -2.93
C VAL A 38 -12.54 3.10 -3.95
N VAL A 39 -12.79 3.72 -5.11
CA VAL A 39 -11.78 3.95 -6.15
C VAL A 39 -11.22 5.36 -6.02
N PHE A 40 -9.91 5.49 -6.16
CA PHE A 40 -9.20 6.77 -6.15
C PHE A 40 -8.80 7.16 -7.57
N GLU A 41 -8.66 8.47 -7.82
CA GLU A 41 -8.28 8.99 -9.14
C GLU A 41 -6.91 8.47 -9.64
N ASP A 42 -6.02 8.07 -8.72
CA ASP A 42 -4.72 7.46 -9.03
C ASP A 42 -4.78 5.96 -9.35
N THR A 43 -5.98 5.39 -9.52
CA THR A 43 -6.22 3.95 -9.74
C THR A 43 -5.97 3.08 -8.50
N GLY A 44 -5.72 3.68 -7.33
CA GLY A 44 -5.78 2.97 -6.06
C GLY A 44 -7.21 2.50 -5.74
N GLU A 45 -7.34 1.43 -4.95
CA GLU A 45 -8.63 0.93 -4.48
C GLU A 45 -8.57 0.60 -2.98
N LEU A 46 -9.66 0.88 -2.26
CA LEU A 46 -9.91 0.40 -0.90
C LEU A 46 -11.09 -0.58 -0.94
N LEU A 47 -10.83 -1.84 -0.60
CA LEU A 47 -11.83 -2.89 -0.57
C LEU A 47 -12.72 -2.76 0.67
N PRO A 48 -13.94 -3.32 0.66
CA PRO A 48 -14.85 -3.29 1.81
C PRO A 48 -14.29 -4.02 3.05
N GLY A 49 -13.26 -4.86 2.89
CA GLY A 49 -12.54 -5.50 4.00
C GLY A 49 -11.46 -4.62 4.65
N GLY A 50 -11.16 -3.45 4.08
CA GLY A 50 -10.06 -2.58 4.50
C GLY A 50 -8.73 -2.87 3.78
N ASP A 51 -8.66 -3.93 2.97
CA ASP A 51 -7.51 -4.22 2.13
C ASP A 51 -7.32 -3.12 1.07
N THR A 52 -6.07 -2.79 0.76
CA THR A 52 -5.72 -1.74 -0.22
C THR A 52 -5.07 -2.34 -1.46
N VAL A 53 -5.49 -1.89 -2.64
CA VAL A 53 -4.81 -2.15 -3.92
C VAL A 53 -4.01 -0.92 -4.27
N ALA A 54 -2.72 -1.12 -4.57
CA ALA A 54 -1.81 -0.03 -4.85
C ALA A 54 -2.16 0.66 -6.18
N PRO A 55 -1.95 1.98 -6.28
CA PRO A 55 -2.13 2.73 -7.53
C PRO A 55 -1.29 2.14 -8.67
N HIS A 56 -1.86 2.07 -9.88
CA HIS A 56 -1.15 1.65 -11.09
C HIS A 56 -0.28 2.78 -11.66
N ARG A 57 0.65 3.29 -10.84
CA ARG A 57 1.68 4.22 -11.29
C ARG A 57 2.91 3.44 -11.77
N PRO A 58 3.55 3.83 -12.89
CA PRO A 58 4.86 3.30 -13.25
C PRO A 58 5.84 3.60 -12.11
N THR A 59 6.17 2.61 -11.30
CA THR A 59 7.19 2.71 -10.22
C THR A 59 8.60 2.45 -10.73
N ASP A 60 8.84 2.48 -12.05
CA ASP A 60 10.17 2.43 -12.65
C ASP A 60 10.94 3.76 -12.44
N VAL A 61 11.01 4.21 -11.21
CA VAL A 61 12.17 4.96 -10.73
C VAL A 61 12.94 3.91 -9.94
N SER A 62 13.77 3.16 -10.63
CA SER A 62 14.76 2.29 -10.01
C SER A 62 15.38 3.05 -8.86
N ALA A 63 15.15 2.58 -7.64
CA ALA A 63 15.78 3.09 -6.45
C ALA A 63 17.29 2.96 -6.69
N ASN A 64 17.92 4.06 -7.09
CA ASN A 64 19.35 4.16 -7.31
C ASN A 64 20.02 3.73 -6.00
N THR A 65 20.39 2.46 -5.90
CA THR A 65 20.97 1.81 -4.73
C THR A 65 22.43 2.22 -4.64
N ASN A 66 22.67 3.53 -4.56
CA ASN A 66 23.96 4.13 -4.28
C ASN A 66 23.84 5.14 -3.14
N ILE A 67 23.02 4.82 -2.15
CA ILE A 67 23.19 5.34 -0.80
C ILE A 67 24.12 4.34 -0.10
N ILE A 68 25.42 4.62 -0.10
CA ILE A 68 26.38 3.89 0.71
C ILE A 68 25.95 4.08 2.18
N PRO A 69 25.60 3.02 2.94
CA PRO A 69 25.31 3.19 4.35
C PRO A 69 26.62 3.60 5.04
N ALA A 70 26.61 4.75 5.72
CA ALA A 70 27.72 5.20 6.53
C ALA A 70 28.15 4.07 7.46
N ALA A 71 29.42 3.68 7.35
CA ALA A 71 30.02 2.64 8.18
C ALA A 71 29.72 2.93 9.65
N ARG A 72 29.07 1.98 10.32
CA ARG A 72 28.88 2.00 11.77
C ARG A 72 30.26 2.01 12.43
N HIS A 73 30.62 3.09 13.13
CA HIS A 73 31.80 3.11 13.99
C HIS A 73 31.67 1.99 15.04
N PRO A 74 32.64 1.06 15.17
CA PRO A 74 32.69 0.21 16.34
C PRO A 74 33.14 1.04 17.55
N ALA A 75 32.29 1.09 18.57
CA ALA A 75 32.64 1.64 19.87
C ALA A 75 33.88 0.91 20.42
N ALA A 76 34.89 1.69 20.77
CA ALA A 76 36.16 1.24 21.33
C ALA A 76 35.95 0.31 22.53
N GLN A 77 36.59 -0.86 22.47
CA GLN A 77 36.63 -1.85 23.52
C GLN A 77 37.70 -1.42 24.53
N ILE A 78 37.29 -0.87 25.67
CA ILE A 78 38.20 -0.64 26.81
C ILE A 78 38.17 -1.92 27.65
N ALA A 79 39.18 -2.77 27.48
CA ALA A 79 39.44 -3.89 28.37
C ALA A 79 40.04 -3.36 29.68
N ALA A 80 39.42 -3.73 30.81
CA ALA A 80 40.02 -3.61 32.14
C ALA A 80 40.46 -5.00 32.63
N PRO A 81 41.57 -5.10 33.38
CA PRO A 81 42.24 -6.36 33.66
C PRO A 81 41.65 -7.11 34.85
N ALA A 82 41.69 -8.45 34.80
CA ALA A 82 41.50 -9.31 35.96
C ALA A 82 42.52 -10.46 35.94
N GLU A 83 43.61 -10.28 36.68
CA GLU A 83 44.29 -11.33 37.45
C GLU A 83 43.86 -11.13 38.93
N PRO A 84 43.99 -12.09 39.88
CA PRO A 84 44.65 -13.41 39.83
C PRO A 84 43.83 -14.57 40.47
N ALA A 85 44.35 -15.81 40.42
CA ALA A 85 44.44 -16.77 41.55
C ALA A 85 44.57 -18.24 41.08
N ALA A 86 45.77 -18.82 41.27
CA ALA A 86 46.04 -20.13 41.89
C ALA A 86 47.52 -20.49 41.70
#